data_AF-A0A2V5S3F9-F1
#
_entry.id   AF-A0A2V5S3F9-F1
#
_cell.length_a   1.000
_cell.length_b   1.000
_cell.length_c   1.000
_cell.angle_alpha   90.00
_cell.angle_beta   90.00
_cell.angle_gamma   90.00
#
_symmetry.space_group_name_H-M   'P 1'
#
loop_
_entity.id
_entity.type
_entity.pdbx_description
1 polymer ?
#
loop_
_entity_poly.entity_id
_entity_poly.type
_entity_poly.pdbx_seq_one_letter_code
_entity_poly.pdbx_strand_id
1 'polypeptide(L)' 'MRILVTGGCGFIGSNFIRYILQHYKPAYVTNVDVLTYAGNL' A
#
# COMPACT_ATOMS: atom_id res chain seq x y z
N MET A 1 -3.11 8.33 11.49
CA MET A 1 -1.75 8.31 10.87
C MET A 1 -1.87 8.51 9.36
N ARG A 2 -0.96 9.25 8.72
CA ARG A 2 -0.90 9.40 7.26
C ARG A 2 0.38 8.75 6.74
N ILE A 3 0.27 7.82 5.80
CA ILE A 3 1.39 7.02 5.29
C ILE A 3 1.45 7.13 3.77
N LEU A 4 2.63 7.43 3.24
CA LEU A 4 2.94 7.32 1.82
C LEU A 4 3.64 5.97 1.60
N VAL A 5 3.10 5.16 0.69
CA VAL A 5 3.68 3.87 0.30
C VAL A 5 4.07 3.95 -1.16
N THR A 6 5.32 3.62 -1.47
CA THR A 6 5.80 3.47 -2.85
C THR A 6 5.85 1.99 -3.21
N GLY A 7 5.41 1.61 -4.41
CA GLY A 7 5.43 0.19 -4.83
C GLY A 7 4.33 -0.65 -4.16
N GLY A 8 3.22 -0.03 -3.73
CA GLY A 8 2.15 -0.68 -2.99
C GLY A 8 1.29 -1.66 -3.81
N CYS A 9 1.45 -1.71 -5.13
CA CYS A 9 0.80 -2.72 -5.98
C CYS A 9 1.62 -4.00 -6.10
N GLY A 10 2.85 -4.04 -5.58
CA GLY A 10 3.67 -5.24 -5.50
C GLY A 10 3.22 -6.23 -4.42
N PHE A 11 3.87 -7.40 -4.37
CA PHE A 11 3.53 -8.47 -3.42
C PHE A 11 3.56 -8.01 -1.95
N ILE A 12 4.67 -7.43 -1.51
CA ILE A 12 4.84 -6.97 -0.12
C ILE A 12 4.03 -5.70 0.12
N GLY A 13 4.11 -4.74 -0.80
CA GLY A 13 3.44 -3.45 -0.67
C GLY A 13 1.93 -3.60 -0.49
N SER A 14 1.29 -4.46 -1.28
CA SER A 14 -0.16 -4.67 -1.20
C SER A 14 -0.59 -5.32 0.12
N ASN A 15 0.19 -6.28 0.63
CA ASN A 15 -0.07 -6.90 1.93
C ASN A 15 0.16 -5.91 3.08
N PHE A 16 1.21 -5.09 3.02
CA PHE A 16 1.49 -4.06 3.99
C PHE A 16 0.34 -3.03 4.10
N ILE A 17 -0.15 -2.53 2.95
CA ILE A 17 -1.27 -1.59 2.92
C ILE A 17 -2.52 -2.21 3.57
N ARG A 18 -2.87 -3.45 3.20
CA ARG A 18 -4.01 -4.17 3.79
C ARG A 18 -3.87 -4.31 5.31
N TYR A 19 -2.69 -4.71 5.78
CA TYR A 19 -2.40 -4.88 7.20
C TYR A 19 -2.59 -3.57 7.97
N ILE A 20 -2.03 -2.47 7.47
CA ILE A 20 -2.14 -1.14 8.07
C ILE A 20 -3.61 -0.70 8.18
N LEU A 21 -4.37 -0.79 7.10
CA LEU A 21 -5.77 -0.36 7.07
C LEU A 21 -6.68 -1.20 7.99
N GLN A 22 -6.32 -2.46 8.22
CA GLN A 22 -7.05 -3.35 9.12
C GLN A 22 -6.76 -3.07 10.61
N HIS A 23 -5.48 -2.91 10.97
CA HIS A 23 -5.05 -2.93 12.37
C HIS A 23 -4.82 -1.55 12.97
N TYR A 24 -4.56 -0.53 12.16
CA TYR A 24 -4.21 0.81 12.65
C TYR A 24 -5.26 1.81 12.21
N LYS A 25 -6.31 1.98 13.02
CA LYS A 25 -7.37 2.96 12.78
C LYS A 25 -7.26 4.12 13.77
N PRO A 26 -7.37 5.39 13.31
CA PRO A 26 -7.52 5.83 11.92
C PRO A 26 -6.18 5.89 11.17
N ALA A 27 -6.10 5.26 9.99
CA ALA A 27 -4.99 5.40 9.06
C ALA A 27 -5.48 5.84 7.67
N TYR A 28 -4.66 6.67 7.03
CA TYR A 28 -4.82 7.11 5.65
C TYR A 28 -3.57 6.73 4.89
N VAL A 29 -3.72 5.96 3.82
CA VAL A 29 -2.61 5.48 3.01
C VAL A 29 -2.73 6.08 1.61
N THR A 30 -1.65 6.71 1.14
CA THR A 30 -1.48 7.11 -0.27
C THR A 30 -0.48 6.16 -0.89
N ASN A 31 -0.90 5.40 -1.91
CA ASN A 31 -0.01 4.51 -2.65
C ASN A 31 0.45 5.20 -3.94
N VAL A 32 1.75 5.17 -4.21
CA VAL A 32 2.37 5.62 -5.46
C VAL A 32 3.11 4.44 -6.08
N ASP A 33 2.65 4.00 -7.24
CA ASP A 33 3.23 2.86 -7.94
C ASP A 33 3.37 3.16 -9.43
N VAL A 34 4.46 2.68 -10.03
CA VAL A 34 4.78 2.87 -11.45
C VAL A 34 4.24 1.71 -12.31
N LEU A 35 3.78 0.63 -11.68
CA LEU A 35 3.12 -0.52 -12.31
C LEU A 35 3.95 -1.25 -13.37
N THR A 36 5.28 -1.10 -13.34
CA THR A 36 6.19 -1.75 -14.30
C THR A 36 6.59 -3.17 -13.89
N TYR A 37 6.43 -3.54 -12.62
CA TYR A 37 6.76 -4.87 -12.11
C TYR A 37 5.62 -5.45 -11.27
N ALA A 38 5.02 -6.55 -11.75
CA ALA A 38 4.04 -7.37 -11.03
C ALA A 38 2.82 -6.64 -10.42
N GLY A 39 2.52 -5.42 -10.89
CA GLY A 39 1.34 -4.68 -10.47
C GLY A 39 0.12 -5.16 -11.26
N ASN A 40 -0.90 -5.66 -10.55
CA ASN A 40 -2.23 -5.90 -11.12
C ASN A 40 -3.25 -5.09 -10.31
N LEU A 41 -4.15 -4.39 -11.00
CA LEU A 41 -5.16 -3.50 -10.41
C LEU A 41 -6.50 -4.23 -10.24
#